data_AF-A0A0G4N7T7-F1
#
_entry.id   AF-A0A0G4N7T7-F1
#
_cell.length_a   1.000
_cell.length_b   1.000
_cell.length_c   1.000
_cell.angle_alpha   90.00
_cell.angle_beta   90.00
_cell.angle_gamma   90.00
#
_symmetry.space_group_name_H-M   'P 1'
#
loop_
_entity.id
_entity.type
_entity.pdbx_description
1 polymer ?
#
loop_
_entity_poly.entity_id
_entity_poly.type
_entity_poly.pdbx_seq_one_letter_code
_entity_poly.pdbx_strand_id
1 'polypeptide(L)'
;MPVVSSEKLASLQRHSSDVRNICILAHVDHGKTSLTDALLATNGIISPKLAGKIRYLDSRPDEQLRGITMESSAISLYFSMLRRNAPDAAPEAKEYLINLIDSPGHIDFSSEVSTASRLCDGAVVLVDVVEGVCSQTVTVLRQTWIEKLKPLLVFNKIDRLITELKMTPNEAYVHLSKLLEQVNAVLGSFFQGERMEEDLNWRERMDERVKAAAEKESGIAERINDAGELQFEERDDEDLYFAPERNNVIFGSAVDGWAFTVRQFASLISTV
;
A
#
# COMPACT_ATOMS: atom_id res chain seq x y z
N MET A 1 14.93 -16.78 -9.20
CA MET A 1 16.24 -16.08 -9.23
C MET A 1 17.25 -16.89 -8.42
N PRO A 2 18.57 -16.76 -8.65
CA PRO A 2 19.56 -17.40 -7.77
C PRO A 2 19.50 -16.81 -6.35
N VAL A 3 19.83 -17.64 -5.35
CA VAL A 3 19.90 -17.21 -3.96
C VAL A 3 20.96 -16.12 -3.82
N VAL A 4 20.58 -14.99 -3.22
CA VAL A 4 21.47 -13.84 -3.07
C VAL A 4 22.47 -14.11 -1.96
N SER A 5 23.76 -13.94 -2.24
CA SER A 5 24.83 -14.04 -1.24
C SER A 5 24.70 -12.97 -0.16
N SER A 6 25.11 -13.28 1.07
CA SER A 6 25.15 -12.33 2.19
C SER A 6 25.97 -11.07 1.87
N GLU A 7 27.09 -11.20 1.15
CA GLU A 7 27.92 -10.07 0.72
C GLU A 7 27.17 -9.10 -0.19
N LYS A 8 26.40 -9.64 -1.14
CA LYS A 8 25.57 -8.84 -2.03
C LYS A 8 24.48 -8.09 -1.26
N LEU A 9 23.80 -8.75 -0.32
CA LEU A 9 22.81 -8.10 0.55
C LEU A 9 23.46 -6.95 1.35
N ALA A 10 24.63 -7.18 1.96
CA ALA A 10 25.35 -6.15 2.71
C ALA A 10 25.75 -4.97 1.81
N SER A 11 26.11 -5.21 0.54
CA SER A 11 26.43 -4.14 -0.41
C SER A 11 25.20 -3.30 -0.79
N LEU A 12 24.03 -3.93 -0.94
CA LEU A 12 22.77 -3.25 -1.25
C LEU A 12 22.26 -2.45 -0.05
N GLN A 13 22.41 -2.98 1.16
CA GLN A 13 22.03 -2.29 2.40
C GLN A 13 22.80 -0.97 2.62
N ARG A 14 24.02 -0.85 2.09
CA ARG A 14 24.78 0.42 2.13
C ARG A 14 24.16 1.52 1.27
N HIS A 15 23.37 1.16 0.26
CA HIS A 15 22.72 2.09 -0.65
C HIS A 15 21.27 2.30 -0.22
N SER A 16 21.06 3.14 0.81
CA SER A 16 19.73 3.38 1.41
C SER A 16 18.67 3.84 0.40
N SER A 17 19.07 4.53 -0.67
CA SER A 17 18.16 4.98 -1.74
C SER A 17 17.44 3.86 -2.48
N ASP A 18 17.99 2.63 -2.45
CA ASP A 18 17.47 1.47 -3.17
C ASP A 18 16.89 0.40 -2.23
N VAL A 19 16.83 0.71 -0.93
CA VAL A 19 16.12 -0.08 0.09
C VAL A 19 14.66 0.38 0.16
N ARG A 20 13.72 -0.55 0.20
CA ARG A 20 12.28 -0.28 0.38
C ARG A 20 11.74 -1.14 1.50
N ASN A 21 11.23 -0.52 2.55
CA ASN A 21 10.52 -1.24 3.61
C ASN A 21 9.03 -1.23 3.30
N ILE A 22 8.46 -2.41 3.12
CA ILE A 22 7.08 -2.57 2.66
C ILE A 22 6.37 -3.53 3.61
N CYS A 23 5.22 -3.14 4.14
CA CYS A 23 4.34 -4.08 4.83
C CYS A 23 3.23 -4.59 3.91
N ILE A 24 2.76 -5.81 4.15
CA ILE A 24 1.50 -6.28 3.56
C ILE A 24 0.40 -6.11 4.60
N LEU A 25 -0.66 -5.40 4.23
CA LEU A 25 -1.84 -5.17 5.05
C LEU A 25 -3.07 -5.74 4.33
N ALA A 26 -3.83 -6.57 5.02
CA ALA A 26 -5.00 -7.22 4.44
C ALA A 26 -6.00 -7.62 5.52
N HIS A 27 -7.26 -7.79 5.13
CA HIS A 27 -8.24 -8.53 5.92
C HIS A 27 -7.78 -9.99 6.06
N VAL A 28 -8.19 -10.66 7.14
CA VAL A 28 -8.07 -12.13 7.30
C VAL A 28 -8.60 -12.84 6.04
N ASP A 29 -7.92 -13.89 5.60
CA ASP A 29 -8.28 -14.72 4.44
C ASP A 29 -8.30 -14.03 3.07
N HIS A 30 -7.81 -12.79 2.94
CA HIS A 30 -7.63 -12.13 1.63
C HIS A 30 -6.38 -12.61 0.86
N GLY A 31 -5.69 -13.63 1.37
CA GLY A 31 -4.57 -14.30 0.69
C GLY A 31 -3.21 -13.63 0.89
N LYS A 32 -3.05 -12.86 1.97
CA LYS A 32 -1.80 -12.21 2.38
C LYS A 32 -0.62 -13.20 2.45
N THR A 33 -0.75 -14.26 3.22
CA THR A 33 0.30 -15.29 3.38
C THR A 33 0.62 -15.99 2.06
N SER A 34 -0.40 -16.27 1.22
CA SER A 34 -0.21 -16.85 -0.11
C SER A 34 0.57 -15.91 -1.04
N LEU A 35 0.28 -14.60 -0.97
CA LEU A 35 1.02 -13.61 -1.75
C LEU A 35 2.47 -13.53 -1.30
N THR A 36 2.71 -13.51 0.03
CA THR A 36 4.07 -13.51 0.58
C THR A 36 4.86 -14.73 0.09
N ASP A 37 4.27 -15.92 0.17
CA ASP A 37 4.88 -17.15 -0.33
C ASP A 37 5.19 -17.08 -1.85
N ALA A 38 4.30 -16.52 -2.67
CA ALA A 38 4.54 -16.34 -4.10
C ALA A 38 5.74 -15.40 -4.39
N LEU A 39 5.89 -14.33 -3.60
CA LEU A 39 7.04 -13.43 -3.68
C LEU A 39 8.35 -14.14 -3.29
N LEU A 40 8.32 -14.97 -2.25
CA LEU A 40 9.45 -15.80 -1.82
C LEU A 40 9.86 -16.81 -2.88
N ALA A 41 8.88 -17.43 -3.54
CA ALA A 41 9.13 -18.38 -4.63
C ALA A 41 9.80 -17.71 -5.83
N THR A 42 9.36 -16.49 -6.18
CA THR A 42 9.96 -15.71 -7.27
C THR A 42 11.42 -15.36 -6.99
N ASN A 43 11.74 -15.07 -5.71
CA ASN A 43 13.09 -14.82 -5.21
C ASN A 43 13.95 -16.09 -5.09
N GLY A 44 13.37 -17.28 -5.26
CA GLY A 44 14.09 -18.55 -5.15
C GLY A 44 14.39 -18.99 -3.71
N ILE A 45 13.71 -18.39 -2.72
CA ILE A 45 13.85 -18.74 -1.30
C ILE A 45 13.09 -20.04 -1.02
N ILE A 46 11.91 -20.19 -1.60
CA ILE A 46 11.11 -21.41 -1.53
C ILE A 46 10.83 -21.94 -2.94
N SER A 47 10.51 -23.23 -3.05
CA SER A 47 10.12 -23.77 -4.36
C SER A 47 8.71 -23.29 -4.75
N PRO A 48 8.43 -22.99 -6.03
CA PRO A 48 7.10 -22.58 -6.48
C PRO A 48 5.98 -23.59 -6.15
N LYS A 49 6.32 -24.89 -6.05
CA LYS A 49 5.36 -25.95 -5.68
C LYS A 49 4.91 -25.90 -4.22
N LEU A 50 5.74 -25.29 -3.36
CA LEU A 50 5.48 -25.14 -1.92
C LEU A 50 4.81 -23.81 -1.60
N ALA A 51 4.87 -22.83 -2.51
CA ALA A 51 4.25 -21.53 -2.33
C ALA A 51 2.73 -21.66 -2.07
N GLY A 52 2.24 -20.97 -1.05
CA GLY A 52 0.83 -20.96 -0.64
C GLY A 52 0.40 -22.18 0.18
N LYS A 53 1.25 -23.20 0.30
CA LYS A 53 0.97 -24.41 1.11
C LYS A 53 1.71 -24.40 2.43
N ILE A 54 2.96 -23.95 2.42
CA ILE A 54 3.84 -24.01 3.60
C ILE A 54 3.65 -22.82 4.54
N ARG A 55 3.18 -21.66 4.02
CA ARG A 55 3.06 -20.42 4.79
C ARG A 55 4.39 -20.10 5.49
N TYR A 56 5.41 -19.83 4.70
CA TYR A 56 6.81 -19.88 5.16
C TYR A 56 7.10 -18.96 6.35
N LEU A 57 6.41 -17.82 6.44
CA LEU A 57 6.59 -16.85 7.52
C LEU A 57 5.77 -17.16 8.79
N ASP A 58 4.74 -18.00 8.69
CA ASP A 58 3.94 -18.45 9.84
C ASP A 58 4.74 -19.55 10.57
N SER A 59 5.85 -19.19 11.22
CA SER A 59 6.79 -20.16 11.80
C SER A 59 6.29 -20.84 13.07
N ARG A 60 5.29 -20.24 13.75
CA ARG A 60 4.78 -20.77 15.01
C ARG A 60 3.77 -21.90 14.79
N PRO A 61 3.76 -22.93 15.64
CA PRO A 61 2.87 -24.09 15.46
C PRO A 61 1.38 -23.72 15.60
N ASP A 62 1.06 -22.71 16.41
CA ASP A 62 -0.30 -22.22 16.60
C ASP A 62 -0.80 -21.39 15.39
N GLU A 63 0.09 -20.68 14.69
CA GLU A 63 -0.23 -20.00 13.42
C GLU A 63 -0.59 -21.00 12.33
N GLN A 64 0.23 -22.04 12.19
CA GLN A 64 0.00 -23.12 11.21
C GLN A 64 -1.29 -23.89 11.51
N LEU A 65 -1.56 -24.19 12.78
CA LEU A 65 -2.78 -24.89 13.20
C LEU A 65 -4.05 -24.06 12.91
N ARG A 66 -4.01 -22.76 13.19
CA ARG A 66 -5.15 -21.85 13.01
C ARG A 66 -5.29 -21.33 11.58
N GLY A 67 -4.23 -21.42 10.79
CA GLY A 67 -4.19 -20.86 9.45
C GLY A 67 -4.25 -19.34 9.43
N ILE A 68 -3.72 -18.65 10.44
CA ILE A 68 -3.65 -17.19 10.52
C ILE A 68 -2.26 -16.75 10.97
N THR A 69 -1.80 -15.60 10.46
CA THR A 69 -0.59 -14.93 10.96
C THR A 69 -0.92 -14.16 12.24
N MET A 70 -0.16 -14.42 13.31
CA MET A 70 -0.33 -13.81 14.63
C MET A 70 0.83 -12.89 15.02
N GLU A 71 2.05 -13.16 14.54
CA GLU A 71 3.23 -12.32 14.74
C GLU A 71 3.76 -11.74 13.44
N SER A 72 4.37 -10.54 13.50
CA SER A 72 5.01 -9.97 12.32
C SER A 72 6.32 -10.69 12.02
N SER A 73 6.53 -11.02 10.75
CA SER A 73 7.79 -11.59 10.27
C SER A 73 8.37 -10.75 9.14
N ALA A 74 9.70 -10.56 9.13
CA ALA A 74 10.38 -9.76 8.13
C ALA A 74 11.29 -10.64 7.27
N ILE A 75 11.30 -10.37 5.96
CA ILE A 75 12.15 -11.07 5.00
C ILE A 75 12.66 -10.10 3.93
N SER A 76 13.93 -10.25 3.55
CA SER A 76 14.52 -9.44 2.49
C SER A 76 14.38 -10.13 1.14
N LEU A 77 13.86 -9.40 0.16
CA LEU A 77 13.69 -9.79 -1.23
C LEU A 77 14.64 -8.96 -2.10
N TYR A 78 15.24 -9.60 -3.10
CA TYR A 78 16.10 -8.93 -4.06
C TYR A 78 15.36 -8.80 -5.39
N PHE A 79 15.33 -7.59 -5.91
CA PHE A 79 14.70 -7.31 -7.17
C PHE A 79 15.66 -6.55 -8.08
N SER A 80 15.86 -7.05 -9.29
CA SER A 80 16.68 -6.39 -10.30
C SER A 80 15.82 -6.11 -11.53
N MET A 81 15.81 -4.85 -11.96
CA MET A 81 15.07 -4.40 -13.14
C MET A 81 15.98 -3.63 -14.07
N LEU A 82 15.80 -3.85 -15.37
CA LEU A 82 16.43 -3.04 -16.41
C LEU A 82 15.65 -1.73 -16.52
N ARG A 83 16.29 -0.61 -16.18
CA ARG A 83 15.72 0.73 -16.30
C ARG A 83 16.39 1.47 -17.46
N ARG A 84 15.58 2.10 -18.30
CA ARG A 84 16.08 3.11 -19.24
C ARG A 84 15.92 4.49 -18.60
N ASN A 85 17.03 5.17 -18.34
CA ASN A 85 17.00 6.52 -17.77
C ASN A 85 16.59 7.58 -18.81
N ALA A 86 16.73 7.27 -20.10
CA ALA A 86 16.28 8.10 -21.22
C ALA A 86 15.81 7.19 -22.38
N PRO A 87 14.96 7.68 -23.31
CA PRO A 87 14.45 6.90 -24.45
C PRO A 87 15.57 6.28 -25.31
N ASP A 88 16.67 7.01 -25.47
CA ASP A 88 17.82 6.64 -26.30
C ASP A 88 18.98 5.99 -25.51
N ALA A 89 18.86 5.86 -24.18
CA ALA A 89 19.90 5.29 -23.34
C ALA A 89 19.80 3.75 -23.28
N ALA A 90 20.97 3.10 -23.20
CA ALA A 90 21.03 1.67 -22.95
C ALA A 90 20.34 1.31 -21.62
N PRO A 91 19.63 0.18 -21.55
CA PRO A 91 19.00 -0.26 -20.31
C PRO A 91 20.08 -0.61 -19.27
N GLU A 92 20.03 0.06 -18.12
CA GLU A 92 20.91 -0.21 -16.98
C GLU A 92 20.21 -1.09 -15.96
N ALA A 93 20.93 -2.07 -15.41
CA ALA A 93 20.41 -2.91 -14.35
C ALA A 93 20.38 -2.11 -13.05
N LYS A 94 19.18 -1.83 -12.55
CA LYS A 94 18.98 -1.22 -11.25
C LYS A 94 18.47 -2.27 -10.27
N GLU A 95 19.21 -2.42 -9.18
CA GLU A 95 18.96 -3.40 -8.13
C GLU A 95 18.27 -2.72 -6.94
N TYR A 96 17.37 -3.46 -6.31
CA TYR A 96 16.60 -3.02 -5.16
C TYR A 96 16.61 -4.11 -4.10
N LEU A 97 16.65 -3.67 -2.84
CA LEU A 97 16.45 -4.51 -1.68
C LEU A 97 15.10 -4.17 -1.07
N ILE A 98 14.17 -5.11 -1.08
CA ILE A 98 12.84 -4.93 -0.53
C ILE A 98 12.77 -5.71 0.78
N ASN A 99 12.64 -5.00 1.90
CA ASN A 99 12.35 -5.61 3.18
C ASN A 99 10.83 -5.72 3.32
N LEU A 100 10.34 -6.95 3.18
CA LEU A 100 8.92 -7.26 3.29
C LEU A 100 8.60 -7.62 4.74
N ILE A 101 7.66 -6.89 5.34
CA ILE A 101 7.11 -7.20 6.65
C ILE A 101 5.71 -7.78 6.46
N ASP A 102 5.55 -9.05 6.79
CA ASP A 102 4.25 -9.70 6.83
C ASP A 102 3.60 -9.41 8.18
N SER A 103 2.50 -8.65 8.18
CA SER A 103 1.83 -8.19 9.40
C SER A 103 0.53 -8.96 9.65
N PRO A 104 0.07 -9.19 10.88
CA PRO A 104 -1.16 -9.92 11.16
C PRO A 104 -2.40 -9.35 10.43
N GLY A 105 -3.33 -10.22 10.01
CA GLY A 105 -4.57 -9.79 9.35
C GLY A 105 -5.76 -9.65 10.31
N HIS A 106 -5.63 -10.16 11.54
CA HIS A 106 -6.72 -10.25 12.50
C HIS A 106 -6.76 -9.03 13.43
N ILE A 107 -7.97 -8.54 13.74
CA ILE A 107 -8.18 -7.31 14.52
C ILE A 107 -7.58 -7.37 15.93
N ASP A 108 -7.57 -8.56 16.54
CA ASP A 108 -6.99 -8.81 17.87
C ASP A 108 -5.48 -8.50 17.94
N PHE A 109 -4.79 -8.48 16.80
CA PHE A 109 -3.35 -8.19 16.72
C PHE A 109 -3.08 -6.78 16.16
N SER A 110 -4.02 -5.85 16.29
CA SER A 110 -3.90 -4.47 15.79
C SER A 110 -2.67 -3.72 16.31
N SER A 111 -2.20 -4.00 17.54
CA SER A 111 -0.96 -3.40 18.07
C SER A 111 0.28 -3.82 17.27
N GLU A 112 0.29 -5.07 16.82
CA GLU A 112 1.37 -5.65 16.02
C GLU A 112 1.35 -5.07 14.60
N VAL A 113 0.16 -4.95 14.00
CA VAL A 113 -0.06 -4.29 12.70
C VAL A 113 0.38 -2.82 12.73
N SER A 114 0.06 -2.11 13.81
CA SER A 114 0.49 -0.71 13.98
C SER A 114 2.00 -0.59 14.11
N THR A 115 2.65 -1.50 14.83
CA THR A 115 4.10 -1.51 14.97
C THR A 115 4.79 -1.84 13.65
N ALA A 116 4.30 -2.84 12.91
CA ALA A 116 4.82 -3.23 11.60
C ALA A 116 4.67 -2.10 10.57
N SER A 117 3.51 -1.44 10.52
CA SER A 117 3.26 -0.32 9.60
C SER A 117 4.18 0.87 9.85
N ARG A 118 4.46 1.22 11.11
CA ARG A 118 5.40 2.30 11.47
C ARG A 118 6.85 2.06 11.03
N LEU A 119 7.24 0.80 10.84
CA LEU A 119 8.58 0.43 10.37
C LEU A 119 8.71 0.50 8.84
N CYS A 120 7.60 0.70 8.13
CA CYS A 120 7.57 0.64 6.67
C CYS A 120 7.45 2.02 6.03
N ASP A 121 7.92 2.13 4.79
CA ASP A 121 7.80 3.33 3.97
C ASP A 121 6.55 3.26 3.06
N GLY A 122 6.08 2.04 2.79
CA GLY A 122 4.92 1.77 1.94
C GLY A 122 4.15 0.55 2.40
N ALA A 123 2.92 0.41 1.90
CA ALA A 123 2.04 -0.70 2.21
C ALA A 123 1.49 -1.32 0.94
N VAL A 124 1.41 -2.65 0.91
CA VAL A 124 0.65 -3.40 -0.09
C VAL A 124 -0.70 -3.75 0.54
N VAL A 125 -1.76 -3.11 0.06
CA VAL A 125 -3.12 -3.32 0.55
C VAL A 125 -3.80 -4.36 -0.32
N LEU A 126 -4.11 -5.52 0.26
CA LEU A 126 -4.80 -6.60 -0.44
C LEU A 126 -6.30 -6.51 -0.25
N VAL A 127 -7.02 -6.65 -1.35
CA VAL A 127 -8.49 -6.72 -1.38
C VAL A 127 -8.89 -7.95 -2.19
N ASP A 128 -9.66 -8.85 -1.57
CA ASP A 128 -10.33 -9.95 -2.28
C ASP A 128 -11.41 -9.39 -3.21
N VAL A 129 -11.35 -9.74 -4.50
CA VAL A 129 -12.34 -9.27 -5.48
C VAL A 129 -13.72 -9.89 -5.29
N VAL A 130 -13.85 -11.02 -4.59
CA VAL A 130 -15.15 -11.66 -4.34
C VAL A 130 -15.84 -11.02 -3.13
N GLU A 131 -15.09 -10.79 -2.05
CA GLU A 131 -15.62 -10.16 -0.82
C GLU A 131 -15.74 -8.64 -0.93
N GLY A 132 -14.81 -8.02 -1.66
CA GLY A 132 -14.75 -6.57 -1.84
C GLY A 132 -14.26 -5.82 -0.61
N VAL A 133 -14.77 -4.60 -0.44
CA VAL A 133 -14.38 -3.72 0.66
C VAL A 133 -15.24 -3.99 1.89
N CYS A 134 -14.65 -4.61 2.90
CA CYS A 134 -15.30 -4.90 4.18
C CYS A 134 -14.85 -3.92 5.30
N SER A 135 -15.45 -4.01 6.48
CA SER A 135 -15.10 -3.16 7.64
C SER A 135 -13.62 -3.29 8.07
N GLN A 136 -13.03 -4.49 7.97
CA GLN A 136 -11.61 -4.66 8.26
C GLN A 136 -10.74 -4.06 7.15
N THR A 137 -11.15 -4.11 5.89
CA THR A 137 -10.46 -3.42 4.77
C THR A 137 -10.40 -1.91 5.01
N VAL A 138 -11.51 -1.32 5.48
CA VAL A 138 -11.55 0.09 5.89
C VAL A 138 -10.56 0.38 7.03
N THR A 139 -10.44 -0.54 7.99
CA THR A 139 -9.49 -0.42 9.11
C THR A 139 -8.04 -0.48 8.63
N VAL A 140 -7.73 -1.36 7.67
CA VAL A 140 -6.42 -1.46 7.02
C VAL A 140 -6.07 -0.19 6.23
N LEU A 141 -7.00 0.33 5.46
CA LEU A 141 -6.82 1.60 4.71
C LEU A 141 -6.62 2.76 5.68
N ARG A 142 -7.37 2.80 6.79
CA ARG A 142 -7.20 3.80 7.84
C ARG A 142 -5.82 3.70 8.50
N GLN A 143 -5.32 2.49 8.75
CA GLN A 143 -3.97 2.31 9.31
C GLN A 143 -2.90 2.86 8.37
N THR A 144 -3.03 2.59 7.07
CA THR A 144 -2.15 3.13 6.03
C THR A 144 -2.18 4.67 6.03
N TRP A 145 -3.37 5.25 6.14
CA TRP A 145 -3.57 6.71 6.19
C TRP A 145 -2.88 7.34 7.40
N ILE A 146 -3.17 6.83 8.60
CA ILE A 146 -2.65 7.36 9.87
C ILE A 146 -1.12 7.34 9.89
N GLU A 147 -0.53 6.24 9.43
CA GLU A 147 0.93 6.07 9.40
C GLU A 147 1.58 6.71 8.15
N LYS A 148 0.79 7.39 7.30
CA LYS A 148 1.25 8.12 6.09
C LYS A 148 2.08 7.25 5.13
N LEU A 149 1.71 5.96 5.03
CA LEU A 149 2.37 5.04 4.12
C LEU A 149 1.94 5.31 2.68
N LYS A 150 2.81 5.00 1.70
CA LYS A 150 2.43 4.98 0.30
C LYS A 150 1.75 3.64 -0.04
N PRO A 151 0.43 3.60 -0.29
CA PRO A 151 -0.24 2.34 -0.57
C PRO A 151 -0.12 1.91 -2.03
N LEU A 152 -0.04 0.60 -2.22
CA LEU A 152 -0.25 -0.09 -3.49
C LEU A 152 -1.44 -1.03 -3.33
N LEU A 153 -2.47 -0.87 -4.15
CA LEU A 153 -3.66 -1.71 -4.11
C LEU A 153 -3.43 -2.99 -4.92
N VAL A 154 -3.72 -4.14 -4.32
CA VAL A 154 -3.69 -5.44 -4.98
C VAL A 154 -5.06 -6.08 -4.91
N PHE A 155 -5.70 -6.21 -6.07
CA PHE A 155 -6.89 -7.03 -6.22
C PHE A 155 -6.48 -8.50 -6.36
N ASN A 156 -6.80 -9.28 -5.34
CA ASN A 156 -6.47 -10.70 -5.25
C ASN A 156 -7.69 -11.58 -5.52
N LYS A 157 -7.44 -12.86 -5.88
CA LYS A 157 -8.44 -13.88 -6.18
C LYS A 157 -9.26 -13.63 -7.46
N ILE A 158 -8.65 -12.99 -8.47
CA ILE A 158 -9.30 -12.73 -9.76
C ILE A 158 -9.71 -14.02 -10.48
N ASP A 159 -8.97 -15.11 -10.26
CA ASP A 159 -9.32 -16.44 -10.73
C ASP A 159 -10.77 -16.83 -10.37
N ARG A 160 -11.25 -16.48 -9.17
CA ARG A 160 -12.60 -16.81 -8.69
C ARG A 160 -13.71 -16.09 -9.47
N LEU A 161 -13.44 -14.90 -10.03
CA LEU A 161 -14.40 -14.23 -10.92
C LEU A 161 -14.68 -15.09 -12.16
N ILE A 162 -13.67 -15.82 -12.64
CA ILE A 162 -13.71 -16.63 -13.86
C ILE A 162 -14.17 -18.06 -13.55
N THR A 163 -13.58 -18.70 -12.53
CA THR A 163 -13.78 -20.12 -12.24
C THR A 163 -15.05 -20.39 -11.45
N GLU A 164 -15.33 -19.58 -10.42
CA GLU A 164 -16.47 -19.75 -9.52
C GLU A 164 -17.69 -18.96 -9.99
N LEU A 165 -17.52 -17.64 -10.16
CA LEU A 165 -18.62 -16.74 -10.54
C LEU A 165 -18.96 -16.79 -12.03
N LYS A 166 -18.06 -17.35 -12.85
CA LYS A 166 -18.23 -17.52 -14.30
C LYS A 166 -18.64 -16.24 -15.03
N MET A 167 -18.09 -15.12 -14.57
CA MET A 167 -18.34 -13.81 -15.16
C MET A 167 -17.72 -13.71 -16.55
N THR A 168 -18.38 -12.99 -17.45
CA THR A 168 -17.77 -12.57 -18.71
C THR A 168 -16.69 -11.51 -18.45
N PRO A 169 -15.72 -11.31 -19.36
CA PRO A 169 -14.68 -10.29 -19.19
C PRO A 169 -15.23 -8.87 -18.97
N ASN A 170 -16.34 -8.54 -19.62
CA ASN A 170 -17.01 -7.24 -19.45
C ASN A 170 -17.64 -7.10 -18.06
N GLU A 171 -18.29 -8.14 -17.54
CA GLU A 171 -18.83 -8.14 -16.19
C GLU A 171 -17.73 -8.04 -15.14
N ALA A 172 -16.64 -8.78 -15.32
CA ALA A 172 -15.47 -8.71 -14.44
C ALA A 172 -14.84 -7.30 -14.44
N TYR A 173 -14.75 -6.64 -15.59
CA TYR A 173 -14.27 -5.25 -15.69
C TYR A 173 -15.17 -4.29 -14.91
N VAL A 174 -16.49 -4.37 -15.10
CA VAL A 174 -17.46 -3.52 -14.38
C VAL A 174 -17.37 -3.77 -12.88
N HIS A 175 -17.21 -5.03 -12.47
CA HIS A 175 -17.05 -5.42 -11.07
C HIS A 175 -15.78 -4.83 -10.44
N LEU A 176 -14.63 -5.00 -11.09
CA LEU A 176 -13.35 -4.44 -10.62
C LEU A 176 -13.36 -2.91 -10.58
N SER A 177 -14.01 -2.26 -11.55
CA SER A 177 -14.15 -0.80 -11.58
C SER A 177 -14.96 -0.29 -10.39
N LYS A 178 -16.08 -0.96 -10.08
CA LYS A 178 -16.88 -0.63 -8.89
C LYS A 178 -16.12 -0.84 -7.59
N LEU A 179 -15.33 -1.92 -7.49
CA LEU A 179 -14.47 -2.15 -6.32
C LEU A 179 -13.43 -1.05 -6.15
N LEU A 180 -12.80 -0.61 -7.24
CA LEU A 180 -11.85 0.50 -7.22
C LEU A 180 -12.52 1.80 -6.74
N GLU A 181 -13.71 2.11 -7.25
CA GLU A 181 -14.51 3.26 -6.80
C GLU A 181 -14.84 3.17 -5.30
N GLN A 182 -15.20 1.99 -4.79
CA GLN A 182 -15.46 1.77 -3.37
C GLN A 182 -14.22 2.03 -2.51
N VAL A 183 -13.05 1.54 -2.92
CA VAL A 183 -11.79 1.79 -2.19
C VAL A 183 -11.46 3.28 -2.19
N ASN A 184 -11.58 3.95 -3.35
CA ASN A 184 -11.34 5.39 -3.46
C ASN A 184 -12.34 6.22 -2.66
N ALA A 185 -13.61 5.81 -2.58
CA ALA A 185 -14.61 6.46 -1.74
C ALA A 185 -14.24 6.40 -0.24
N VAL A 186 -13.70 5.28 0.21
CA VAL A 186 -13.19 5.14 1.59
C VAL A 186 -12.02 6.10 1.84
N LEU A 187 -11.04 6.16 0.93
CA LEU A 187 -9.92 7.11 1.06
C LEU A 187 -10.40 8.57 1.03
N GLY A 188 -11.32 8.91 0.13
CA GLY A 188 -11.91 10.25 0.05
C GLY A 188 -12.62 10.63 1.36
N SER A 189 -13.24 9.68 2.06
CA SER A 189 -13.84 9.94 3.37
C SER A 189 -12.81 10.29 4.45
N PHE A 190 -11.62 9.70 4.41
CA PHE A 190 -10.53 10.03 5.34
C PHE A 190 -9.95 11.40 5.06
N PHE A 191 -9.71 11.71 3.78
CA PHE A 191 -9.23 13.02 3.35
C PHE A 191 -10.20 14.14 3.74
N GLN A 192 -11.49 13.96 3.48
CA GLN A 192 -12.52 14.93 3.89
C GLN A 192 -12.57 15.11 5.40
N GLY A 193 -12.43 14.01 6.17
CA GLY A 193 -12.38 14.06 7.62
C GLY A 193 -11.20 14.88 8.14
N GLU A 194 -9.97 14.61 7.67
CA GLU A 194 -8.77 15.36 8.07
C GLU A 194 -8.88 16.84 7.65
N ARG A 195 -9.40 17.11 6.45
CA ARG A 195 -9.62 18.49 5.97
C ARG A 195 -10.61 19.26 6.85
N MET A 196 -11.69 18.62 7.30
CA MET A 196 -12.66 19.25 8.20
C MET A 196 -12.04 19.56 9.57
N GLU A 197 -11.21 18.66 10.10
CA GLU A 197 -10.47 18.89 11.35
C GLU A 197 -9.43 20.02 11.20
N GLU A 198 -8.72 20.08 10.07
CA GLU A 198 -7.76 21.16 9.77
C GLU A 198 -8.45 22.53 9.67
N ASP A 199 -9.61 22.62 8.99
CA ASP A 199 -10.40 23.87 8.89
C ASP A 199 -10.92 24.33 10.27
N LEU A 200 -11.42 23.41 11.10
CA LEU A 200 -11.86 23.72 12.47
C LEU A 200 -10.70 24.27 13.31
N ASN A 201 -9.56 23.57 13.32
CA ASN A 201 -8.36 23.99 14.05
C ASN A 201 -7.82 25.34 13.55
N TRP A 202 -7.93 25.61 12.25
CA TRP A 202 -7.56 26.89 11.66
C TRP A 202 -8.43 28.03 12.20
N ARG A 203 -9.75 27.85 12.18
CA ARG A 203 -10.72 28.84 12.69
C ARG A 203 -10.49 29.13 14.17
N GLU A 204 -10.28 28.10 14.99
CA GLU A 204 -10.00 28.27 16.43
C GLU A 204 -8.74 29.12 16.67
N ARG A 205 -7.64 28.82 15.96
CA ARG A 205 -6.39 29.61 16.06
C ARG A 205 -6.58 31.06 15.61
N MET A 206 -7.38 31.29 14.57
CA MET A 206 -7.68 32.63 14.10
C MET A 206 -8.48 33.42 15.13
N ASP A 207 -9.51 32.80 15.74
CA ASP A 207 -10.30 33.40 16.80
C ASP A 207 -9.46 33.72 18.05
N GLU A 208 -8.55 32.83 18.45
CA GLU A 208 -7.60 33.07 19.54
C GLU A 208 -6.67 34.26 19.25
N ARG A 209 -6.16 34.37 18.02
CA ARG A 209 -5.29 35.49 17.61
C ARG A 209 -6.04 36.80 17.57
N VAL A 210 -7.28 36.82 17.08
CA VAL A 210 -8.14 38.01 17.08
C VAL A 210 -8.45 38.44 18.51
N LYS A 211 -8.80 37.50 19.40
CA LYS A 211 -9.03 37.78 20.84
C LYS A 211 -7.77 38.34 21.52
N ALA A 212 -6.61 37.72 21.29
CA ALA A 212 -5.34 38.18 21.85
C ALA A 212 -4.90 39.55 21.29
N ALA A 213 -5.24 39.87 20.04
CA ALA A 213 -5.01 41.19 19.46
C ALA A 213 -5.93 42.25 20.09
N ALA A 214 -7.23 41.94 20.27
CA ALA A 214 -8.18 42.81 20.94
C ALA A 214 -7.79 43.09 22.41
N GLU A 215 -7.21 42.12 23.12
CA GLU A 215 -6.69 42.31 24.49
C GLU A 215 -5.41 43.18 24.53
N LYS A 216 -4.59 43.15 23.47
CA LYS A 216 -3.40 44.00 23.32
C LYS A 216 -3.72 45.40 22.77
N GLU A 217 -4.95 45.65 22.34
CA GLU A 217 -5.41 46.91 21.75
C GLU A 217 -5.73 48.00 22.78
N SER A 218 -4.92 48.10 23.84
CA SER A 218 -4.82 49.31 24.66
C SER A 218 -3.74 50.29 24.16
N GLY A 219 -3.20 50.12 22.94
CA GLY A 219 -2.09 50.98 22.48
C GLY A 219 -1.83 51.25 21.01
N ILE A 220 -2.15 50.39 20.02
CA ILE A 220 -1.68 50.65 18.63
C ILE A 220 -2.66 50.10 17.59
N ALA A 221 -3.55 50.97 17.10
CA ALA A 221 -4.59 50.68 16.11
C ALA A 221 -4.12 50.73 14.63
N GLU A 222 -2.82 50.60 14.34
CA GLU A 222 -2.27 50.86 12.99
C GLU A 222 -1.42 49.74 12.37
N ARG A 223 -1.55 48.48 12.82
CA ARG A 223 -0.81 47.35 12.19
C ARG A 223 -1.67 46.14 11.78
N ILE A 224 -2.97 46.32 11.51
CA ILE A 224 -3.84 45.21 11.07
C ILE A 224 -3.98 45.15 9.52
N ASN A 225 -3.34 46.07 8.78
CA ASN A 225 -3.32 45.99 7.31
C ASN A 225 -2.15 45.16 6.74
N ASP A 226 -1.34 44.53 7.59
CA ASP A 226 -0.21 43.66 7.19
C ASP A 226 -0.38 42.23 7.72
N ALA A 227 -1.61 41.81 7.98
CA ALA A 227 -1.96 40.40 7.98
C ALA A 227 -2.16 40.01 6.52
N GLY A 228 -1.05 39.81 5.80
CA GLY A 228 -1.07 39.25 4.46
C GLY A 228 -2.03 38.06 4.44
N GLU A 229 -2.90 38.05 3.44
CA GLU A 229 -3.93 37.03 3.21
C GLU A 229 -3.35 35.63 3.44
N LEU A 230 -3.51 35.12 4.66
CA LEU A 230 -3.24 33.72 4.98
C LEU A 230 -4.44 32.94 4.44
N GLN A 231 -4.52 32.82 3.12
CA GLN A 231 -5.41 31.88 2.48
C GLN A 231 -5.04 30.49 2.98
N PHE A 232 -6.04 29.71 3.38
CA PHE A 232 -5.87 28.30 3.67
C PHE A 232 -5.30 27.64 2.40
N GLU A 233 -4.07 27.12 2.50
CA GLU A 233 -3.42 26.45 1.37
C GLU A 233 -4.12 25.10 1.18
N GLU A 234 -4.93 24.99 0.11
CA GLU A 234 -5.59 23.74 -0.23
C GLU A 234 -4.54 22.69 -0.56
N ARG A 235 -4.51 21.61 0.23
CA ARG A 235 -3.69 20.45 -0.08
C ARG A 235 -4.28 19.71 -1.27
N ASP A 236 -3.44 19.50 -2.27
CA ASP A 236 -3.72 18.67 -3.43
C ASP A 236 -3.92 17.20 -3.02
N ASP A 237 -4.97 16.56 -3.54
CA ASP A 237 -5.32 15.16 -3.30
C ASP A 237 -4.99 14.24 -4.49
N GLU A 238 -4.32 14.76 -5.52
CA GLU A 238 -4.03 14.01 -6.74
C GLU A 238 -3.36 12.67 -6.46
N ASP A 239 -2.34 12.62 -5.60
CA ASP A 239 -1.54 11.41 -5.33
C ASP A 239 -2.23 10.40 -4.41
N LEU A 240 -3.43 10.71 -3.92
CA LEU A 240 -4.11 9.89 -2.94
C LEU A 240 -4.82 8.68 -3.53
N TYR A 241 -5.45 8.85 -4.70
CA TYR A 241 -6.37 7.86 -5.23
C TYR A 241 -5.68 6.74 -6.02
N PHE A 242 -6.28 5.56 -5.97
CA PHE A 242 -5.87 4.44 -6.79
C PHE A 242 -6.36 4.61 -8.22
N ALA A 243 -5.42 4.53 -9.17
CA ALA A 243 -5.66 4.68 -10.60
C ALA A 243 -4.77 3.68 -11.37
N PRO A 244 -5.35 2.70 -12.07
CA PRO A 244 -4.58 1.67 -12.79
C PRO A 244 -3.52 2.24 -13.76
N GLU A 245 -3.79 3.40 -14.36
CA GLU A 245 -2.89 4.12 -15.26
C GLU A 245 -1.59 4.58 -14.58
N ARG A 246 -1.66 4.87 -13.28
CA ARG A 246 -0.50 5.29 -12.46
C ARG A 246 0.33 4.11 -11.96
N ASN A 247 -0.07 2.87 -12.27
CA ASN A 247 0.56 1.63 -11.79
C ASN A 247 0.57 1.46 -10.26
N ASN A 248 -0.41 2.05 -9.57
CA ASN A 248 -0.63 1.82 -8.14
C ASN A 248 -1.73 0.77 -7.87
N VAL A 249 -2.26 0.12 -8.92
CA VAL A 249 -3.21 -1.00 -8.85
C VAL A 249 -2.64 -2.22 -9.55
N ILE A 250 -2.65 -3.36 -8.86
CA ILE A 250 -2.18 -4.66 -9.34
C ILE A 250 -3.35 -5.64 -9.30
N PHE A 251 -3.42 -6.49 -10.32
CA PHE A 251 -4.46 -7.50 -10.49
C PHE A 251 -3.80 -8.88 -10.44
N GLY A 252 -4.26 -9.80 -9.59
CA GLY A 252 -3.63 -11.11 -9.49
C GLY A 252 -4.44 -12.21 -8.81
N SER A 253 -3.83 -13.40 -8.82
CA SER A 253 -4.19 -14.56 -8.01
C SER A 253 -2.94 -15.04 -7.29
N ALA A 254 -2.92 -14.83 -5.98
CA ALA A 254 -1.83 -15.32 -5.13
C ALA A 254 -1.78 -16.85 -5.05
N VAL A 255 -2.91 -17.53 -5.23
CA VAL A 255 -2.99 -19.00 -5.20
C VAL A 255 -2.34 -19.61 -6.44
N ASP A 256 -2.56 -19.00 -7.60
CA ASP A 256 -1.99 -19.46 -8.87
C ASP A 256 -0.59 -18.87 -9.15
N GLY A 257 -0.17 -17.89 -8.34
CA GLY A 257 1.17 -17.29 -8.41
C GLY A 257 1.36 -16.32 -9.59
N TRP A 258 0.29 -15.70 -10.09
CA TRP A 258 0.38 -14.68 -11.14
C TRP A 258 -0.22 -13.34 -10.69
N ALA A 259 0.38 -12.26 -11.17
CA ALA A 259 -0.12 -10.90 -11.00
C ALA A 259 0.36 -10.03 -12.17
N PHE A 260 -0.41 -9.00 -12.51
CA PHE A 260 -0.05 -8.06 -13.56
C PHE A 260 -0.56 -6.65 -13.25
N THR A 261 0.10 -5.68 -13.87
CA THR A 261 -0.36 -4.28 -13.97
C THR A 261 -0.92 -4.03 -15.37
N VAL A 262 -1.77 -3.02 -15.51
CA VAL A 262 -2.30 -2.61 -16.82
C VAL A 262 -1.17 -2.25 -17.78
N ARG A 263 -0.09 -1.60 -17.30
CA ARG A 263 1.09 -1.29 -18.11
C ARG A 263 1.79 -2.54 -18.66
N GLN A 264 1.96 -3.59 -17.84
CA GLN A 264 2.57 -4.83 -18.32
C GLN A 264 1.71 -5.50 -19.40
N PHE A 265 0.39 -5.48 -19.21
CA PHE A 265 -0.55 -6.02 -20.20
C PHE A 265 -0.53 -5.21 -21.51
N ALA A 266 -0.52 -3.87 -21.41
CA ALA A 266 -0.41 -2.98 -22.55
C ALA A 266 0.90 -3.19 -23.33
N SER A 267 2.03 -3.35 -22.62
CA SER A 267 3.32 -3.66 -23.24
C SER A 267 3.33 -5.00 -23.96
N LEU A 268 2.60 -5.99 -23.45
CA LEU A 268 2.49 -7.30 -24.09
C LEU A 268 1.71 -7.20 -25.40
N ILE A 269 0.60 -6.43 -25.42
CA ILE A 269 -0.20 -6.21 -26.62
C ILE A 269 0.54 -5.34 -27.65
N SER A 270 1.29 -4.32 -27.23
CA SER A 270 2.02 -3.44 -28.16
C SER A 270 3.18 -4.13 -28.89
N THR A 271 3.58 -5.31 -28.43
CA THR A 271 4.66 -6.10 -29.02
C THR A 271 4.14 -7.10 -30.07
N VAL A 272 2.82 -7.29 -30.16
CA VAL A 272 2.13 -8.13 -31.16
C VAL A 272 1.68 -7.27 -32.33
#